data_AF-A0A8B8K6U4-F1
#
_entry.id   AF-A0A8B8K6U4-F1
#
_cell.length_a   1.000
_cell.length_b   1.000
_cell.length_c   1.000
_cell.angle_alpha   90.00
_cell.angle_beta   90.00
_cell.angle_gamma   90.00
#
_symmetry.space_group_name_H-M   'P 1'
#
loop_
_entity.id
_entity.type
_entity.pdbx_description
1 polymer ?
#
loop_
_entity_poly.entity_id
_entity_poly.type
_entity_poly.pdbx_seq_one_letter_code
_entity_poly.pdbx_strand_id
1 'polypeptide(L)'
;MQGPNRSVIMLKSVGFPLEVNTTMHKGTDNKTGVFSVNRCMTYTLGRRFVSLNITLTGKADRVNNVLLEIFEKNGMNSSAHYTLRIIRNDKYGVLCKMNSRLSGFYDSYKDHYCVPPLSNTEIFYYFCHENRLGGFFFLEKNVINEVVERVKATHAFDCGDETVNVKIKVRYDQRVGLIVDVEDPVKVTTDYTIHVIKRIKRKIESKMEDSTLSLYRNVNRLPPPNGNNEKLVDDDYMDDEGDQDEDEEEEDEDYY
;
A
#
# COMPACT_ATOMS: atom_id res chain seq x y z
N MET A 1 19.90 -9.52 27.83
CA MET A 1 18.82 -8.57 27.50
C MET A 1 19.47 -7.28 27.00
N GLN A 2 19.21 -6.86 25.77
CA GLN A 2 19.58 -5.52 25.32
C GLN A 2 18.50 -4.56 25.83
N GLY A 3 18.90 -3.51 26.55
CA GLY A 3 17.97 -2.49 27.05
C GLY A 3 17.28 -1.72 25.92
N PRO A 4 16.21 -0.95 26.22
CA PRO A 4 15.54 -0.10 25.25
C PRO A 4 16.55 0.89 24.64
N ASN A 5 16.68 0.87 23.31
CA ASN A 5 17.55 1.81 22.62
C ASN A 5 16.72 3.06 22.30
N ARG A 6 17.02 4.16 23.00
CA ARG A 6 16.33 5.44 22.84
C ARG A 6 17.15 6.34 21.93
N SER A 7 16.49 6.91 20.94
CA SER A 7 17.06 7.88 20.01
C SER A 7 16.09 9.03 19.81
N VAL A 8 16.62 10.19 19.40
CA VAL A 8 15.82 11.38 19.16
C VAL A 8 16.02 11.82 17.72
N ILE A 9 14.92 12.04 17.01
CA ILE A 9 14.92 12.60 15.66
C ILE A 9 14.52 14.08 15.77
N MET A 10 15.44 14.97 15.40
CA MET A 10 15.16 16.41 15.35
C MET A 10 14.31 16.74 14.13
N LEU A 11 13.11 17.26 14.36
CA LEU A 11 12.23 17.76 13.32
C LEU A 11 12.52 19.25 13.07
N LYS A 12 12.53 19.67 11.80
CA LYS A 12 12.82 21.05 11.41
C LYS A 12 11.68 22.00 11.78
N SER A 13 10.45 21.55 11.67
CA SER A 13 9.25 22.39 11.71
C SER A 13 8.50 22.38 13.05
N VAL A 14 8.68 21.34 13.87
CA VAL A 14 7.75 21.09 14.98
C VAL A 14 8.21 21.68 16.32
N GLY A 15 9.44 22.19 16.43
CA GLY A 15 9.98 22.75 17.69
C GLY A 15 10.14 21.73 18.84
N PHE A 16 9.56 20.54 18.70
CA PHE A 16 9.66 19.41 19.63
C PHE A 16 10.36 18.23 18.95
N PRO A 17 11.31 17.57 19.63
CA PRO A 17 11.94 16.36 19.11
C PRO A 17 10.94 15.21 19.02
N LEU A 18 11.13 14.35 18.01
CA LEU A 18 10.45 13.06 17.95
C LEU A 18 11.25 12.03 18.75
N GLU A 19 10.65 11.50 19.82
CA GLU A 19 11.26 10.43 20.61
C GLU A 19 11.02 9.09 19.94
N VAL A 20 12.10 8.35 19.70
CA VAL A 20 12.07 7.01 19.11
C VAL A 20 12.65 6.01 20.10
N ASN A 21 11.86 5.01 20.47
CA ASN A 21 12.32 3.92 21.32
C ASN A 21 12.17 2.60 20.58
N THR A 22 13.23 1.79 20.59
CA THR A 22 13.22 0.45 20.00
C THR A 22 13.52 -0.59 21.06
N THR A 23 12.66 -1.61 21.15
CA THR A 23 12.88 -2.80 21.99
C THR A 23 12.83 -4.06 21.15
N MET A 24 13.55 -5.08 21.61
CA MET A 24 13.56 -6.39 20.98
C MET A 24 13.43 -7.48 22.04
N HIS A 25 12.46 -8.35 21.87
CA HIS A 25 12.23 -9.51 22.73
C HIS A 25 12.28 -10.77 21.88
N LYS A 26 12.94 -11.80 22.42
CA LYS A 26 13.01 -13.14 21.81
C LYS A 26 12.54 -14.14 22.84
N GLY A 27 11.72 -15.09 22.41
CA GLY A 27 11.25 -16.17 23.24
C GLY A 27 11.15 -17.45 22.43
N THR A 28 11.35 -18.58 23.09
CA THR A 28 11.18 -19.91 22.51
C THR A 28 10.36 -20.75 23.47
N ASP A 29 9.32 -21.40 22.96
CA ASP A 29 8.58 -22.39 23.71
C ASP A 29 9.33 -23.72 23.67
N ASN A 30 9.88 -24.11 24.81
CA ASN A 30 10.67 -25.34 24.95
C ASN A 30 9.85 -26.62 24.69
N LYS A 31 8.52 -26.59 24.80
CA LYS A 31 7.67 -27.76 24.55
C LYS A 31 7.40 -27.96 23.06
N THR A 32 7.11 -26.88 22.35
CA THR A 32 6.70 -26.95 20.93
C THR A 32 7.85 -26.69 19.95
N GLY A 33 8.95 -26.13 20.44
CA GLY A 33 10.08 -25.64 19.64
C GLY A 33 9.75 -24.41 18.80
N VAL A 34 8.61 -23.75 19.06
CA VAL A 34 8.19 -22.53 18.37
C VAL A 34 8.95 -21.35 18.96
N PHE A 35 9.56 -20.55 18.09
CA PHE A 35 10.20 -19.31 18.49
C PHE A 35 9.35 -18.10 18.07
N SER A 36 9.50 -17.02 18.83
CA SER A 36 8.93 -15.71 18.56
C SER A 36 9.99 -14.63 18.76
N VAL A 37 10.08 -13.71 17.80
CA VAL A 37 10.91 -12.52 17.88
C VAL A 37 10.01 -11.31 17.70
N ASN A 38 9.94 -10.43 18.68
CA ASN A 38 9.16 -9.21 18.63
C ASN A 38 10.11 -8.00 18.64
N ARG A 39 10.02 -7.14 17.63
CA ARG A 39 10.66 -5.82 17.59
C ARG A 39 9.56 -4.77 17.69
N CYS A 40 9.62 -3.94 18.72
CA CYS A 40 8.70 -2.82 18.91
C CYS A 40 9.46 -1.51 18.67
N MET A 41 8.91 -0.63 17.84
CA MET A 41 9.39 0.74 17.63
C MET A 41 8.26 1.70 18.02
N THR A 42 8.52 2.65 18.91
CA THR A 42 7.54 3.66 19.29
C THR A 42 7.99 5.05 18.93
N TYR A 43 7.07 5.88 18.48
CA TYR A 43 7.25 7.29 18.14
C TYR A 43 6.35 8.14 19.02
N THR A 44 6.91 9.13 19.70
CA THR A 44 6.12 10.07 20.51
C THR A 44 6.38 11.49 20.05
N LEU A 45 5.31 12.19 19.66
CA LEU A 45 5.33 13.60 19.27
C LEU A 45 4.23 14.36 20.02
N GLY A 46 4.61 15.07 21.08
CA GLY A 46 3.66 15.74 21.97
C GLY A 46 2.65 14.74 22.56
N ARG A 47 1.37 14.85 22.18
CA ARG A 47 0.29 13.95 22.62
C ARG A 47 0.02 12.78 21.67
N ARG A 48 0.70 12.73 20.52
CA ARG A 48 0.57 11.64 19.56
C ARG A 48 1.57 10.55 19.88
N PHE A 49 1.09 9.31 19.89
CA PHE A 49 1.89 8.13 20.13
C PHE A 49 1.62 7.13 19.01
N VAL A 50 2.69 6.62 18.41
CA VAL A 50 2.63 5.50 17.46
C VAL A 50 3.48 4.36 17.97
N SER A 51 3.00 3.13 17.88
CA SER A 51 3.80 1.92 18.04
C SER A 51 3.73 1.08 16.77
N LEU A 52 4.87 0.58 16.33
CA LEU A 52 5.04 -0.39 15.27
C LEU A 52 5.65 -1.66 15.89
N ASN A 53 4.84 -2.70 16.01
CA ASN A 53 5.25 -4.01 16.47
C ASN A 53 5.45 -4.94 15.28
N ILE A 54 6.60 -5.61 15.25
CA ILE A 54 6.94 -6.60 14.23
C ILE A 54 7.21 -7.92 14.95
N THR A 55 6.29 -8.87 14.79
CA THR A 55 6.38 -10.19 15.40
C THR A 55 6.68 -11.24 14.35
N LEU A 56 7.82 -11.91 14.50
CA LEU A 56 8.25 -13.04 13.68
C LEU A 56 7.98 -14.32 14.47
N THR A 57 7.24 -15.26 13.89
CA THR A 57 6.97 -16.56 14.49
C THR A 57 7.40 -17.68 13.57
N GLY A 58 8.03 -18.70 14.14
CA GLY A 58 8.64 -19.77 13.37
C GLY A 58 8.91 -21.02 14.20
N LYS A 59 9.39 -22.06 13.52
CA LYS A 59 9.80 -23.33 14.13
C LYS A 59 10.98 -23.90 13.36
N ALA A 60 11.88 -24.59 14.06
CA ALA A 60 13.09 -25.18 13.47
C ALA A 60 13.89 -24.14 12.66
N ASP A 61 14.12 -22.97 13.27
CA ASP A 61 14.85 -21.84 12.69
C ASP A 61 14.28 -21.26 11.38
N ARG A 62 13.04 -21.62 11.02
CA ARG A 62 12.32 -21.08 9.87
C ARG A 62 11.18 -20.19 10.31
N VAL A 63 11.21 -18.93 9.88
CA VAL A 63 10.08 -18.00 10.08
C VAL A 63 8.97 -18.39 9.11
N ASN A 64 7.77 -18.58 9.64
CA ASN A 64 6.60 -18.97 8.87
C ASN A 64 5.51 -17.88 8.86
N ASN A 65 5.55 -16.95 9.82
CA ASN A 65 4.55 -15.89 9.93
C ASN A 65 5.18 -14.62 10.48
N VAL A 66 4.88 -13.51 9.81
CA VAL A 66 5.30 -12.15 10.15
C VAL A 66 4.02 -11.35 10.36
N LEU A 67 3.88 -10.77 11.55
CA LEU A 67 2.78 -9.89 11.90
C LEU A 67 3.35 -8.49 12.17
N LEU A 68 2.87 -7.50 11.41
CA LEU A 68 3.12 -6.10 11.67
C LEU A 68 1.84 -5.51 12.27
N GLU A 69 1.97 -4.82 13.38
CA GLU A 69 0.87 -4.10 14.02
C GLU A 69 1.30 -2.66 14.22
N ILE A 70 0.53 -1.72 13.67
CA ILE A 70 0.76 -0.29 13.87
C ILE A 70 -0.42 0.24 14.66
N PHE A 71 -0.14 0.82 15.81
CA PHE A 71 -1.15 1.46 16.63
C PHE A 71 -0.79 2.92 16.80
N GLU A 72 -1.69 3.80 16.40
CA GLU A 72 -1.61 5.23 16.65
C GLU A 72 -2.70 5.65 17.62
N LYS A 73 -2.31 6.41 18.63
CA LYS A 73 -3.21 7.05 19.58
C LYS A 73 -3.01 8.55 19.53
N ASN A 74 -4.11 9.27 19.38
CA ASN A 74 -4.14 10.72 19.57
C ASN A 74 -4.66 11.03 20.99
N GLY A 75 -4.29 12.21 21.52
CA GLY A 75 -4.56 12.62 22.90
C GLY A 75 -6.03 12.80 23.30
N MET A 76 -6.98 12.47 22.42
CA MET A 76 -8.43 12.67 22.59
C MET A 76 -9.24 11.38 22.33
N ASN A 77 -8.74 10.22 22.76
CA ASN A 77 -9.39 8.90 22.64
C ASN A 77 -9.57 8.36 21.20
N SER A 78 -9.15 9.11 20.18
CA SER A 78 -9.03 8.63 18.81
C SER A 78 -7.86 7.65 18.68
N SER A 79 -8.07 6.54 17.97
CA SER A 79 -7.00 5.59 17.68
C SER A 79 -7.15 4.93 16.31
N ALA A 80 -6.01 4.56 15.73
CA ALA A 80 -5.92 3.81 14.50
C ALA A 80 -5.07 2.57 14.74
N HIS A 81 -5.57 1.40 14.34
CA HIS A 81 -4.87 0.14 14.47
C HIS A 81 -4.83 -0.58 13.12
N TYR A 82 -3.62 -0.80 12.61
CA TYR A 82 -3.36 -1.55 11.39
C TYR A 82 -2.67 -2.85 11.69
N THR A 83 -3.07 -3.90 10.99
CA THR A 83 -2.43 -5.21 11.05
C THR A 83 -2.13 -5.70 9.66
N LEU A 84 -0.86 -6.04 9.40
CA LEU A 84 -0.43 -6.74 8.20
C LEU A 84 0.10 -8.11 8.61
N ARG A 85 -0.53 -9.16 8.14
CA ARG A 85 -0.11 -10.54 8.38
C ARG A 85 0.43 -11.16 7.10
N ILE A 86 1.65 -11.67 7.16
CA ILE A 86 2.36 -12.31 6.06
C ILE A 86 2.69 -13.73 6.49
N ILE A 87 2.13 -14.71 5.80
CA ILE A 87 2.24 -16.13 6.14
C ILE A 87 2.89 -16.86 4.97
N ARG A 88 3.88 -17.70 5.28
CA ARG A 88 4.45 -18.65 4.34
C ARG A 88 3.40 -19.67 3.93
N ASN A 89 3.33 -19.96 2.65
CA ASN A 89 2.52 -21.04 2.12
C ASN A 89 3.33 -21.81 1.06
N ASP A 90 3.46 -23.12 1.21
CA ASP A 90 4.30 -23.90 0.30
C ASP A 90 3.72 -24.06 -1.12
N LYS A 91 2.40 -23.81 -1.29
CA LYS A 91 1.74 -23.87 -2.61
C LYS A 91 1.68 -22.50 -3.30
N TYR A 92 1.46 -21.44 -2.54
CA TYR A 92 1.19 -20.09 -3.07
C TYR A 92 2.32 -19.07 -2.75
N GLY A 93 3.43 -19.53 -2.16
CA GLY A 93 4.56 -18.72 -1.71
C GLY A 93 4.23 -17.92 -0.45
N VAL A 94 3.61 -16.74 -0.62
CA VAL A 94 3.32 -15.81 0.47
C VAL A 94 1.85 -15.38 0.44
N LEU A 95 1.16 -15.63 1.55
CA LEU A 95 -0.17 -15.09 1.80
C LEU A 95 -0.05 -13.80 2.59
N CYS A 96 -0.71 -12.74 2.14
CA CYS A 96 -0.60 -11.42 2.74
C CYS A 96 -1.99 -10.79 2.93
N LYS A 97 -2.36 -10.52 4.19
CA LYS A 97 -3.65 -9.93 4.56
C LYS A 97 -3.45 -8.68 5.41
N MET A 98 -4.10 -7.59 5.00
CA MET A 98 -4.11 -6.32 5.73
C MET A 98 -5.50 -6.07 6.32
N ASN A 99 -5.57 -5.63 7.57
CA ASN A 99 -6.81 -5.14 8.20
C ASN A 99 -6.55 -3.83 8.94
N SER A 100 -7.59 -3.03 9.08
CA SER A 100 -7.59 -1.79 9.85
C SER A 100 -8.76 -1.76 10.84
N ARG A 101 -8.58 -1.07 11.95
CA ARG A 101 -9.62 -0.69 12.90
C ARG A 101 -9.37 0.75 13.31
N LEU A 102 -10.39 1.58 13.14
CA LEU A 102 -10.33 3.01 13.48
C LEU A 102 -11.37 3.31 14.55
N SER A 103 -11.05 4.26 15.42
CA SER A 103 -11.96 4.75 16.45
C SER A 103 -11.81 6.26 16.64
N GLY A 104 -12.91 6.92 16.98
CA GLY A 104 -12.95 8.37 17.18
C GLY A 104 -12.88 9.10 15.84
N PHE A 105 -11.99 10.09 15.75
CA PHE A 105 -11.90 11.01 14.62
C PHE A 105 -10.92 10.55 13.53
N TYR A 106 -10.60 9.27 13.46
CA TYR A 106 -9.79 8.72 12.37
C TYR A 106 -10.67 8.30 11.20
N ASP A 107 -10.27 8.70 10.01
CA ASP A 107 -10.79 8.18 8.76
C ASP A 107 -9.64 7.59 7.92
N SER A 108 -9.99 6.80 6.92
CA SER A 108 -9.03 6.19 6.03
C SER A 108 -9.56 5.99 4.63
N TYR A 109 -8.61 5.99 3.69
CA TYR A 109 -8.85 5.68 2.31
C TYR A 109 -7.84 4.62 1.83
N LYS A 110 -8.29 3.69 1.01
CA LYS A 110 -7.45 2.61 0.49
C LYS A 110 -7.56 2.51 -1.03
N ASP A 111 -6.42 2.66 -1.68
CA ASP A 111 -6.22 2.35 -3.09
C ASP A 111 -5.69 0.93 -3.26
N HIS A 112 -6.23 0.19 -4.23
CA HIS A 112 -5.69 -1.11 -4.64
C HIS A 112 -5.46 -1.14 -6.15
N TYR A 113 -4.21 -1.41 -6.54
CA TYR A 113 -3.80 -1.48 -7.93
C TYR A 113 -3.21 -2.85 -8.25
N CYS A 114 -3.78 -3.51 -9.25
CA CYS A 114 -3.34 -4.80 -9.79
C CYS A 114 -3.16 -4.65 -11.30
N VAL A 115 -1.95 -4.33 -11.75
CA VAL A 115 -1.66 -4.00 -13.16
C VAL A 115 -0.45 -4.79 -13.64
N PRO A 116 -0.64 -5.98 -14.24
CA PRO A 116 0.47 -6.74 -14.82
C PRO A 116 1.22 -5.92 -15.88
N PRO A 117 2.57 -5.99 -15.96
CA PRO A 117 3.48 -6.80 -15.16
C PRO A 117 4.01 -6.07 -13.90
N LEU A 118 3.39 -4.97 -13.46
CA LEU A 118 3.79 -4.27 -12.24
C LEU A 118 3.44 -5.08 -10.98
N SER A 119 4.17 -4.80 -9.89
CA SER A 119 3.83 -5.31 -8.56
C SER A 119 2.42 -4.88 -8.14
N ASN A 120 1.67 -5.79 -7.52
CA ASN A 120 0.39 -5.44 -6.90
C ASN A 120 0.66 -4.46 -5.77
N THR A 121 0.00 -3.31 -5.83
CA THR A 121 0.27 -2.18 -4.95
C THR A 121 -0.97 -1.83 -4.17
N GLU A 122 -0.86 -1.74 -2.86
CA GLU A 122 -1.90 -1.22 -1.97
C GLU A 122 -1.37 0.04 -1.28
N ILE A 123 -2.12 1.13 -1.38
CA ILE A 123 -1.81 2.36 -0.66
C ILE A 123 -2.95 2.63 0.30
N PHE A 124 -2.61 2.72 1.57
CA PHE A 124 -3.57 2.95 2.63
C PHE A 124 -3.22 4.25 3.34
N TYR A 125 -4.15 5.19 3.33
CA TYR A 125 -4.01 6.48 3.99
C TYR A 125 -4.90 6.51 5.20
N TYR A 126 -4.42 7.15 6.24
CA TYR A 126 -5.24 7.46 7.39
C TYR A 126 -4.90 8.82 7.95
N PHE A 127 -5.91 9.47 8.51
CA PHE A 127 -5.76 10.80 9.04
C PHE A 127 -6.76 11.02 10.17
N CYS A 128 -6.35 11.84 11.14
CA CYS A 128 -7.19 12.24 12.25
C CYS A 128 -7.75 13.64 11.98
N HIS A 129 -9.07 13.78 11.95
CA HIS A 129 -9.72 15.07 11.69
C HIS A 129 -9.44 16.11 12.78
N GLU A 130 -9.11 15.69 14.01
CA GLU A 130 -8.85 16.60 15.13
C GLU A 130 -7.55 17.40 14.96
N ASN A 131 -6.48 16.75 14.51
CA ASN A 131 -5.15 17.37 14.39
C ASN A 131 -4.69 17.50 12.94
N ARG A 132 -5.46 17.01 11.97
CA ARG A 132 -5.15 16.98 10.53
C ARG A 132 -3.83 16.28 10.21
N LEU A 133 -3.39 15.38 11.07
CA LEU A 133 -2.19 14.57 10.89
C LEU A 133 -2.58 13.11 10.77
N GLY A 134 -1.69 12.32 10.19
CA GLY A 134 -1.90 10.88 10.11
C GLY A 134 -0.68 10.14 9.62
N GLY A 135 -0.88 9.36 8.57
CA GLY A 135 0.18 8.62 7.94
C GLY A 135 -0.34 7.82 6.75
N PHE A 136 0.57 7.07 6.16
CA PHE A 136 0.20 6.12 5.13
C PHE A 136 1.02 4.85 5.23
N PHE A 137 0.47 3.81 4.63
CA PHE A 137 1.06 2.51 4.50
C PHE A 137 1.08 2.13 3.03
N PHE A 138 2.28 1.82 2.55
CA PHE A 138 2.51 1.41 1.17
C PHE A 138 2.93 -0.05 1.14
N LEU A 139 2.18 -0.88 0.44
CA LEU A 139 2.42 -2.32 0.34
C LEU A 139 2.59 -2.71 -1.13
N GLU A 140 3.79 -3.17 -1.48
CA GLU A 140 4.09 -3.74 -2.79
C GLU A 140 4.22 -5.26 -2.66
N LYS A 141 3.55 -6.00 -3.53
CA LYS A 141 3.66 -7.45 -3.66
C LYS A 141 4.21 -7.76 -5.05
N ASN A 142 5.42 -8.29 -5.11
CA ASN A 142 5.99 -8.77 -6.36
C ASN A 142 5.51 -10.19 -6.62
N VAL A 143 4.92 -10.43 -7.79
CA VAL A 143 4.37 -11.71 -8.22
C VAL A 143 5.18 -12.22 -9.40
N ILE A 144 5.74 -13.42 -9.29
CA ILE A 144 6.43 -14.12 -10.37
C ILE A 144 5.75 -15.47 -10.56
N ASN A 145 5.34 -15.78 -11.79
CA ASN A 145 4.63 -17.03 -12.12
C ASN A 145 3.46 -17.30 -11.16
N GLU A 146 2.62 -16.28 -10.90
CA GLU A 146 1.46 -16.33 -10.00
C GLU A 146 1.79 -16.54 -8.50
N VAL A 147 3.08 -16.55 -8.14
CA VAL A 147 3.55 -16.71 -6.76
C VAL A 147 4.07 -15.39 -6.22
N VAL A 148 3.64 -15.00 -5.01
CA VAL A 148 4.18 -13.82 -4.32
C VAL A 148 5.54 -14.17 -3.73
N GLU A 149 6.62 -13.68 -4.33
CA GLU A 149 7.98 -13.93 -3.84
C GLU A 149 8.45 -12.91 -2.81
N ARG A 150 7.97 -11.67 -2.95
CA ARG A 150 8.43 -10.54 -2.13
C ARG A 150 7.29 -9.61 -1.78
N VAL A 151 7.27 -9.21 -0.52
CA VAL A 151 6.39 -8.18 0.02
C VAL A 151 7.25 -7.04 0.57
N LYS A 152 6.95 -5.80 0.20
CA LYS A 152 7.59 -4.61 0.76
C LYS A 152 6.52 -3.72 1.35
N ALA A 153 6.61 -3.48 2.64
CA ALA A 153 5.77 -2.56 3.39
C ALA A 153 6.58 -1.31 3.73
N THR A 154 5.99 -0.13 3.59
CA THR A 154 6.54 1.13 4.10
C THR A 154 5.45 1.82 4.90
N HIS A 155 5.69 2.04 6.19
CA HIS A 155 4.85 2.92 7.01
C HIS A 155 5.53 4.28 7.08
N ALA A 156 4.75 5.34 6.99
CA ALA A 156 5.22 6.70 7.16
C ALA A 156 4.30 7.41 8.16
N PHE A 157 4.91 7.87 9.24
CA PHE A 157 4.26 8.67 10.26
C PHE A 157 4.41 10.15 9.92
N ASP A 158 3.28 10.83 9.70
CA ASP A 158 3.26 12.25 9.38
C ASP A 158 3.51 13.09 10.64
N CYS A 159 4.51 13.97 10.59
CA CYS A 159 4.88 14.90 11.64
C CYS A 159 4.69 16.37 11.20
N GLY A 160 3.86 16.65 10.19
CA GLY A 160 3.65 17.97 9.60
C GLY A 160 4.46 18.11 8.30
N ASP A 161 5.50 18.94 8.31
CA ASP A 161 6.33 19.14 7.10
C ASP A 161 7.32 17.99 6.83
N GLU A 162 7.44 17.05 7.76
CA GLU A 162 8.31 15.89 7.68
C GLU A 162 7.55 14.60 8.01
N THR A 163 7.99 13.48 7.41
CA THR A 163 7.51 12.14 7.75
C THR A 163 8.66 11.28 8.24
N VAL A 164 8.37 10.36 9.16
CA VAL A 164 9.31 9.31 9.59
C VAL A 164 8.86 7.97 9.05
N ASN A 165 9.73 7.38 8.21
CA ASN A 165 9.39 6.23 7.41
C ASN A 165 10.14 4.99 7.91
N VAL A 166 9.42 3.87 8.04
CA VAL A 166 10.00 2.55 8.28
C VAL A 166 9.68 1.65 7.11
N LYS A 167 10.70 0.97 6.60
CA LYS A 167 10.55 0.01 5.50
C LYS A 167 10.82 -1.41 5.98
N ILE A 168 9.92 -2.30 5.62
CA ILE A 168 9.97 -3.73 5.97
C ILE A 168 9.90 -4.51 4.67
N LYS A 169 10.89 -5.36 4.42
CA LYS A 169 10.94 -6.24 3.25
C LYS A 169 10.86 -7.68 3.74
N VAL A 170 9.91 -8.42 3.19
CA VAL A 170 9.77 -9.86 3.41
C VAL A 170 10.00 -10.56 2.09
N ARG A 171 10.94 -11.50 2.09
CA ARG A 171 11.24 -12.38 0.95
C ARG A 171 10.91 -13.81 1.31
N TYR A 172 10.37 -14.56 0.37
CA TYR A 172 10.16 -15.99 0.52
C TYR A 172 11.32 -16.75 -0.10
N ASP A 173 11.88 -17.66 0.69
CA ASP A 173 12.81 -18.68 0.24
C ASP A 173 12.28 -20.05 0.68
N GLN A 174 12.16 -21.00 -0.25
CA GLN A 174 11.58 -22.31 0.04
C GLN A 174 12.39 -23.11 1.08
N ARG A 175 13.71 -22.89 1.15
CA ARG A 175 14.64 -23.61 2.03
C ARG A 175 14.76 -22.96 3.41
N VAL A 176 14.71 -21.63 3.45
CA VAL A 176 14.97 -20.83 4.66
C VAL A 176 13.67 -20.32 5.32
N GLY A 177 12.57 -20.22 4.57
CA GLY A 177 11.31 -19.64 5.03
C GLY A 177 11.23 -18.15 4.69
N LEU A 178 10.58 -17.37 5.56
CA LEU A 178 10.46 -15.92 5.38
C LEU A 178 11.73 -15.21 5.89
N ILE A 179 12.36 -14.43 5.01
CA ILE A 179 13.49 -13.57 5.36
C ILE A 179 12.95 -12.15 5.53
N VAL A 180 13.16 -11.56 6.70
CA VAL A 180 12.61 -10.24 7.06
C VAL A 180 13.73 -9.24 7.30
N ASP A 181 13.76 -8.20 6.48
CA ASP A 181 14.69 -7.07 6.59
C ASP A 181 13.89 -5.82 7.01
N VAL A 182 14.25 -5.22 8.16
CA VAL A 182 13.63 -3.99 8.68
C VAL A 182 14.68 -2.87 8.64
N GLU A 183 14.43 -1.85 7.82
CA GLU A 183 15.26 -0.65 7.77
C GLU A 183 14.97 0.23 8.98
N ASP A 184 15.99 0.93 9.49
CA ASP A 184 15.82 1.88 10.59
C ASP A 184 14.98 3.09 10.14
N PRO A 185 14.31 3.79 11.09
CA PRO A 185 13.46 4.93 10.75
C PRO A 185 14.24 6.04 10.05
N VAL A 186 13.72 6.49 8.90
CA VAL A 186 14.34 7.57 8.11
C VAL A 186 13.39 8.76 8.04
N LYS A 187 13.91 9.93 8.38
CA LYS A 187 13.19 11.20 8.21
C LYS A 187 13.27 11.68 6.77
N VAL A 188 12.13 12.07 6.21
CA VAL A 188 12.01 12.69 4.87
C VAL A 188 11.03 13.86 4.93
N THR A 189 11.08 14.77 3.96
CA THR A 189 10.07 15.85 3.85
C THR A 189 8.74 15.30 3.36
N THR A 190 7.62 15.85 3.82
CA THR A 190 6.28 15.47 3.37
C THR A 190 6.10 15.66 1.86
N ASP A 191 6.67 16.72 1.28
CA ASP A 191 6.64 16.95 -0.18
C ASP A 191 7.30 15.83 -0.99
N TYR A 192 8.47 15.38 -0.56
CA TYR A 192 9.16 14.25 -1.19
C TYR A 192 8.30 12.99 -1.14
N THR A 193 7.68 12.74 0.01
CA THR A 193 6.78 11.60 0.21
C THR A 193 5.56 11.67 -0.71
N ILE A 194 4.90 12.82 -0.80
CA ILE A 194 3.80 13.07 -1.74
C ILE A 194 4.26 12.88 -3.19
N HIS A 195 5.44 13.39 -3.55
CA HIS A 195 6.01 13.24 -4.88
C HIS A 195 6.22 11.76 -5.25
N VAL A 196 6.76 10.95 -4.34
CA VAL A 196 6.95 9.50 -4.54
C VAL A 196 5.61 8.81 -4.78
N ILE A 197 4.60 9.12 -3.97
CA ILE A 197 3.24 8.57 -4.12
C ILE A 197 2.63 8.95 -5.47
N LYS A 198 2.68 10.24 -5.84
CA LYS A 198 2.18 10.72 -7.14
C LYS A 198 2.88 10.03 -8.31
N ARG A 199 4.20 9.85 -8.22
CA ARG A 199 4.99 9.14 -9.25
C ARG A 199 4.55 7.69 -9.41
N ILE A 200 4.25 7.01 -8.30
CA ILE A 200 3.76 5.62 -8.33
C ILE A 200 2.38 5.56 -8.98
N LYS A 201 1.44 6.43 -8.59
CA LYS A 201 0.10 6.49 -9.18
C LYS A 201 0.16 6.72 -10.69
N ARG A 202 0.91 7.74 -11.15
CA ARG A 202 1.10 7.99 -12.59
C ARG A 202 1.68 6.81 -13.35
N LYS A 203 2.64 6.10 -12.76
CA LYS A 203 3.23 4.91 -13.40
C LYS A 203 2.21 3.79 -13.58
N ILE A 204 1.33 3.62 -12.60
CA ILE A 204 0.26 2.62 -12.63
C ILE A 204 -0.80 3.02 -13.67
N GLU A 205 -1.26 4.27 -13.63
CA GLU A 205 -2.24 4.83 -14.57
C GLU A 205 -1.77 4.68 -16.02
N SER A 206 -0.54 5.11 -16.33
CA SER A 206 0.05 4.96 -17.67
C SER A 206 0.10 3.49 -18.13
N LYS A 207 0.33 2.53 -17.23
CA LYS A 207 0.33 1.10 -17.59
C LYS A 207 -1.07 0.53 -17.79
N MET A 208 -2.07 1.05 -17.09
CA MET A 208 -3.47 0.72 -17.33
C MET A 208 -3.91 1.23 -18.71
N GLU A 209 -3.52 2.45 -19.09
CA GLU A 209 -3.79 3.04 -20.40
C GLU A 209 -3.14 2.23 -21.53
N ASP A 210 -1.85 1.91 -21.43
CA ASP A 210 -1.13 1.06 -22.38
C ASP A 210 -1.84 -0.28 -22.61
N SER A 211 -2.28 -0.92 -21.52
CA SER A 211 -2.95 -2.22 -21.56
C SER A 211 -4.32 -2.09 -22.22
N THR A 212 -5.08 -1.04 -21.92
CA THR A 212 -6.40 -0.79 -22.51
C THR A 212 -6.28 -0.53 -24.01
N LEU A 213 -5.34 0.32 -24.43
CA LEU A 213 -5.09 0.60 -25.85
C LEU A 213 -4.66 -0.64 -26.65
N SER A 214 -3.92 -1.56 -26.02
CA SER A 214 -3.53 -2.82 -26.65
C SER A 214 -4.73 -3.75 -26.93
N LEU A 215 -5.76 -3.72 -26.08
CA LEU A 215 -6.99 -4.49 -26.27
C LEU A 215 -7.79 -3.93 -27.46
N TYR A 216 -7.96 -2.61 -27.55
CA TYR A 216 -8.66 -1.97 -28.67
C TYR A 216 -7.96 -2.19 -30.01
N ARG A 217 -6.63 -2.20 -30.07
CA ARG A 217 -5.89 -2.51 -31.32
C ARG A 217 -6.08 -3.95 -31.81
N ASN A 218 -6.38 -4.88 -30.91
CA ASN A 218 -6.60 -6.28 -31.27
C ASN A 218 -8.06 -6.58 -31.68
N VAL A 219 -9.03 -5.72 -31.33
CA VAL A 219 -10.43 -5.86 -31.78
C VAL A 219 -10.56 -5.61 -33.29
N ASN A 220 -9.71 -4.78 -33.88
CA ASN A 220 -9.73 -4.49 -35.32
C ASN A 220 -9.01 -5.55 -36.19
N ARG A 221 -8.64 -6.71 -35.62
CA ARG A 221 -8.09 -7.87 -36.35
C ARG A 221 -9.11 -9.01 -36.38
N LEU A 222 -10.30 -8.75 -36.90
CA LEU A 222 -11.20 -9.82 -37.32
C LEU A 222 -10.57 -10.56 -38.53
N PRO A 223 -10.67 -11.90 -38.61
CA PRO A 223 -10.29 -12.61 -39.83
C PRO A 223 -11.19 -12.15 -40.98
N PRO A 224 -10.70 -12.09 -42.23
CA PRO A 224 -11.55 -11.74 -43.36
C PRO A 224 -12.73 -12.72 -43.43
N PRO A 225 -13.96 -12.26 -43.72
CA PRO A 225 -15.11 -13.14 -43.79
C PRO A 225 -14.88 -14.13 -44.92
N ASN A 226 -14.84 -15.42 -44.59
CA ASN A 226 -14.91 -16.48 -45.58
C ASN A 226 -16.25 -16.35 -46.30
N GLY A 227 -16.20 -15.89 -47.54
CA GLY A 227 -17.34 -15.90 -48.43
C GLY A 227 -17.80 -17.32 -48.65
N ASN A 228 -19.07 -17.59 -48.33
CA ASN A 228 -19.94 -18.42 -49.15
C ASN A 228 -21.41 -18.12 -48.80
N ASN A 229 -22.15 -17.86 -49.87
CA ASN A 229 -23.53 -17.40 -49.94
C ASN A 229 -24.51 -18.28 -49.16
N GLU A 230 -25.49 -17.65 -48.51
CA GLU A 230 -26.89 -18.06 -48.66
C GLU A 230 -27.80 -16.82 -48.57
N LYS A 231 -28.58 -16.64 -49.64
CA LYS A 231 -29.55 -15.56 -49.87
C LYS A 231 -30.66 -15.61 -48.83
N LEU A 232 -31.04 -14.46 -48.28
CA LEU A 232 -32.44 -14.19 -47.94
C LEU A 232 -32.85 -12.84 -48.54
N VAL A 233 -34.08 -12.89 -49.05
CA VAL A 233 -34.78 -11.97 -49.96
C VAL A 233 -35.10 -10.64 -49.28
N ASP A 234 -35.14 -9.60 -50.10
CA ASP A 234 -35.62 -8.25 -49.84
C ASP A 234 -37.00 -8.20 -49.16
N ASP A 235 -37.21 -7.18 -48.32
CA ASP A 235 -38.46 -6.40 -48.38
C ASP A 235 -38.20 -4.99 -47.82
N ASP A 236 -38.63 -4.02 -48.62
CA ASP A 236 -38.55 -2.58 -48.50
C ASP A 236 -39.16 -2.01 -47.20
N TYR A 237 -38.69 -0.83 -46.78
CA TYR A 237 -39.44 0.46 -46.79
C TYR A 237 -38.71 1.50 -45.90
N MET A 238 -38.21 2.57 -46.56
CA MET A 238 -38.39 4.03 -46.30
C MET A 238 -38.34 4.53 -44.84
N ASP A 239 -37.83 5.69 -44.45
CA ASP A 239 -37.21 6.90 -45.00
C ASP A 239 -36.80 7.66 -43.71
N ASP A 240 -35.61 8.25 -43.61
CA ASP A 240 -35.34 9.69 -43.81
C ASP A 240 -35.77 10.60 -42.63
N GLU A 241 -35.11 11.77 -42.55
CA GLU A 241 -35.00 12.73 -41.43
C GLU A 241 -33.82 12.41 -40.48
N GLY A 242 -32.63 13.00 -40.58
CA GLY A 242 -32.25 14.28 -41.18
C GLY A 242 -31.97 15.30 -40.08
N ASP A 243 -30.69 15.65 -39.94
CA ASP A 243 -30.12 16.91 -39.41
C ASP A 243 -30.42 17.30 -37.94
N GLN A 244 -29.55 17.94 -37.16
CA GLN A 244 -28.56 18.97 -37.48
C GLN A 244 -27.59 19.10 -36.29
N ASP A 245 -26.33 19.39 -36.59
CA ASP A 245 -25.30 19.90 -35.67
C ASP A 245 -25.68 21.29 -35.15
N GLU A 246 -25.48 21.57 -33.86
CA GLU A 246 -25.18 22.94 -33.39
C GLU A 246 -24.13 22.89 -32.26
N ASP A 247 -22.95 23.41 -32.60
CA ASP A 247 -21.91 23.88 -31.71
C ASP A 247 -22.41 25.12 -30.93
N GLU A 248 -22.21 25.16 -29.62
CA GLU A 248 -22.16 26.44 -28.89
C GLU A 248 -20.93 26.45 -27.97
N GLU A 249 -19.92 27.20 -28.43
CA GLU A 249 -18.90 27.85 -27.61
C GLU A 249 -19.58 29.01 -26.85
N GLU A 250 -19.35 29.14 -25.55
CA GLU A 250 -19.46 30.43 -24.86
C GLU A 250 -18.18 30.69 -24.04
N GLU A 251 -17.44 31.70 -24.50
CA GLU A 251 -16.38 32.40 -23.79
C GLU A 251 -16.96 33.41 -22.78
N ASP A 252 -16.16 33.64 -21.73
CA ASP A 252 -15.96 34.87 -20.95
C ASP A 252 -17.09 35.48 -20.08
N GLU A 253 -16.76 35.72 -18.80
CA GLU A 253 -16.54 37.10 -18.32
C GLU A 253 -16.01 37.12 -16.86
N ASP A 254 -14.85 37.76 -16.69
CA ASP A 254 -14.31 38.25 -15.43
C ASP A 254 -15.19 39.36 -14.84
N TYR A 255 -15.48 39.31 -13.53
CA TYR A 255 -15.83 40.51 -12.75
C TYR A 255 -15.18 40.50 -11.36
N TYR A 256 -14.24 41.45 -11.20
CA TYR A 256 -13.71 42.15 -10.00
C TYR A 256 -13.17 41.35 -8.80
#